data_AF-A0A227JE47-F1
#
_entry.id   AF-A0A227JE47-F1
#
_cell.length_a   1.000
_cell.length_b   1.000
_cell.length_c   1.000
_cell.angle_alpha   90.00
_cell.angle_beta   90.00
_cell.angle_gamma   90.00
#
_symmetry.space_group_name_H-M   'P 1'
#
loop_
_entity.id
_entity.type
_entity.pdbx_description
1 polymer ?
#
loop_
_entity_poly.entity_id
_entity_poly.type
_entity_poly.pdbx_seq_one_letter_code
_entity_poly.pdbx_strand_id
1 'polypeptide(L)'
;MFIVKYYLLGALVALLAAIYIPQIVVSLLLLWVSLSLALVSAAYLFDFPSIFRKSQDGKIVWWIRWAFIPFLLGAKAYNAWERRRDTVPPIQQVSDNLYLSRRLFPSDLAFLDSHDISCIVDVTAEFAGLESAMTDKQFNYLSIPVLDHKAPTLERLRHAINWIDTQIACG
;
A
#
# COMPACT_ATOMS: atom_id res chain seq x y z
N MET A 1 -9.08 7.78 12.80
CA MET A 1 -9.93 8.46 11.79
C MET A 1 -9.58 9.95 11.59
N PHE A 2 -8.35 10.41 11.87
CA PHE A 2 -8.00 11.82 11.69
C PHE A 2 -7.67 12.18 10.23
N ILE A 3 -7.08 11.26 9.47
CA ILE A 3 -6.57 11.54 8.12
C ILE A 3 -7.68 11.76 7.07
N VAL A 4 -8.83 11.07 7.21
CA VAL A 4 -9.94 11.09 6.23
C VAL A 4 -10.49 12.50 6.03
N LYS A 5 -10.54 13.31 7.10
CA LYS A 5 -11.03 14.69 7.03
C LYS A 5 -10.18 15.55 6.10
N TYR A 6 -8.87 15.33 6.09
CA TYR A 6 -7.96 16.04 5.19
C TYR A 6 -8.12 15.59 3.74
N TYR A 7 -8.36 14.30 3.49
CA TYR A 7 -8.66 13.82 2.13
C TYR A 7 -9.99 14.35 1.60
N LEU A 8 -11.04 14.39 2.43
CA LEU A 8 -12.34 14.98 2.06
C LEU A 8 -12.22 16.49 1.80
N LEU A 9 -11.49 17.22 2.65
CA LEU A 9 -11.25 18.64 2.45
C LEU A 9 -10.46 18.88 1.16
N GLY A 10 -9.40 18.11 0.92
CA GLY A 10 -8.61 18.18 -0.30
C GLY A 10 -9.45 17.87 -1.55
N ALA A 11 -10.34 16.87 -1.47
CA ALA A 11 -11.28 16.55 -2.55
C ALA A 11 -12.21 17.72 -2.84
N LEU A 12 -12.82 18.32 -1.81
CA LEU A 12 -13.72 19.46 -1.96
C LEU A 12 -13.01 20.69 -2.54
N VAL A 13 -11.82 21.01 -2.03
CA VAL A 13 -11.02 22.15 -2.54
C VAL A 13 -10.62 21.91 -4.00
N ALA A 14 -10.18 20.70 -4.36
CA ALA A 14 -9.85 20.36 -5.74
C ALA A 14 -11.09 20.44 -6.66
N LEU A 15 -12.25 19.98 -6.20
CA LEU A 15 -13.50 20.07 -6.94
C LEU A 15 -13.91 21.53 -7.20
N LEU A 16 -13.89 22.36 -6.16
CA LEU A 16 -14.20 23.79 -6.29
C LEU A 16 -13.22 24.48 -7.23
N ALA A 17 -11.91 24.23 -7.06
CA ALA A 17 -10.89 24.79 -7.95
C ALA A 17 -11.09 24.35 -9.41
N ALA A 18 -11.51 23.11 -9.65
CA ALA A 18 -11.82 22.63 -11.00
C ALA A 18 -13.00 23.38 -11.65
N ILE A 19 -14.01 23.79 -10.86
CA ILE A 19 -15.17 24.53 -11.34
C ILE A 19 -14.80 25.99 -11.67
N TYR A 20 -13.93 26.61 -10.87
CA TYR A 20 -13.58 28.02 -11.03
C TYR A 20 -12.42 28.28 -12.01
N ILE A 21 -11.57 27.30 -12.30
CA ILE A 21 -10.45 27.47 -13.24
C ILE A 21 -10.94 27.27 -14.68
N PRO A 22 -10.85 28.30 -15.54
CA PRO A 22 -11.39 28.23 -16.92
C PRO A 22 -10.55 27.33 -17.84
N GLN A 23 -9.32 26.99 -17.45
CA GLN A 23 -8.43 26.15 -18.24
C GLN A 23 -8.86 24.67 -18.14
N ILE A 24 -9.42 24.13 -19.22
CA ILE A 24 -9.95 22.75 -19.31
C ILE A 24 -8.95 21.70 -18.82
N VAL A 25 -7.68 21.79 -19.24
CA VAL A 25 -6.66 20.80 -18.85
C VAL A 25 -6.44 20.78 -17.34
N VAL A 26 -6.38 21.96 -16.72
CA VAL A 26 -6.19 22.08 -15.27
C VAL A 26 -7.43 21.63 -14.51
N SER A 27 -8.62 21.99 -15.00
CA SER A 27 -9.89 21.55 -14.44
C SER A 27 -10.02 20.02 -14.45
N LEU A 28 -9.69 19.35 -15.56
CA LEU A 28 -9.70 17.89 -15.67
C LEU A 28 -8.71 17.22 -14.71
N LEU A 29 -7.50 17.77 -14.56
CA LEU A 29 -6.52 17.26 -13.60
C LEU A 29 -7.02 17.40 -12.16
N LEU A 30 -7.64 18.53 -11.81
CA LEU A 30 -8.21 18.75 -10.48
C LEU A 30 -9.43 17.87 -10.20
N LEU A 31 -10.29 17.62 -11.20
CA LEU A 31 -11.37 16.64 -11.09
C LEU A 31 -10.82 15.23 -10.84
N TRP A 32 -9.75 14.85 -11.52
CA TRP A 32 -9.09 13.57 -11.31
C TRP A 32 -8.51 13.44 -9.89
N VAL A 33 -7.86 14.50 -9.38
CA VAL A 33 -7.39 14.57 -7.98
C VAL A 33 -8.57 14.46 -7.01
N SER A 34 -9.65 15.22 -7.22
CA SER A 34 -10.84 15.20 -6.39
C SER A 34 -11.46 13.80 -6.33
N LEU A 35 -11.65 13.16 -7.49
CA LEU A 35 -12.18 11.80 -7.58
C LEU A 35 -11.29 10.80 -6.84
N SER A 36 -9.97 10.90 -7.02
CA SER A 36 -8.99 10.04 -6.34
C SER A 36 -9.12 10.14 -4.82
N LEU A 37 -9.12 11.35 -4.28
CA LEU A 37 -9.24 11.60 -2.84
C LEU A 37 -10.60 11.20 -2.27
N ALA A 38 -11.68 11.40 -3.04
CA ALA A 38 -13.02 10.97 -2.65
C ALA A 38 -13.12 9.44 -2.55
N LEU A 39 -12.57 8.70 -3.52
CA LEU A 39 -12.54 7.24 -3.50
C LEU A 39 -11.75 6.67 -2.32
N VAL A 40 -10.58 7.25 -2.02
CA VAL A 40 -9.79 6.88 -0.84
C VAL A 40 -10.58 7.16 0.44
N SER A 41 -11.18 8.35 0.55
CA SER A 41 -11.99 8.72 1.70
C SER A 41 -13.14 7.73 1.92
N ALA A 42 -13.84 7.34 0.85
CA ALA A 42 -14.88 6.32 0.91
C ALA A 42 -14.32 4.97 1.37
N ALA A 43 -13.16 4.54 0.87
CA ALA A 43 -12.51 3.30 1.29
C ALA A 43 -12.27 3.25 2.81
N TYR A 44 -11.78 4.36 3.37
CA TYR A 44 -11.53 4.49 4.81
C TYR A 44 -12.81 4.59 5.64
N LEU A 45 -13.85 5.25 5.14
CA LEU A 45 -15.14 5.39 5.85
C LEU A 45 -15.93 4.09 5.87
N PHE A 46 -15.94 3.34 4.76
CA PHE A 46 -16.67 2.09 4.61
C PHE A 46 -15.84 0.85 4.95
N ASP A 47 -14.59 1.03 5.38
CA ASP A 47 -13.66 -0.05 5.72
C ASP A 47 -13.55 -1.10 4.60
N PHE A 48 -13.38 -0.61 3.37
CA PHE A 48 -13.47 -1.41 2.15
C PHE A 48 -12.10 -1.52 1.45
N PRO A 49 -11.12 -2.26 2.02
CA PRO A 49 -9.79 -2.45 1.42
C PRO A 49 -9.86 -3.11 0.04
N SER A 50 -10.92 -3.86 -0.24
CA SER A 50 -11.20 -4.49 -1.54
C SER A 50 -11.40 -3.49 -2.67
N ILE A 51 -11.61 -2.20 -2.40
CA ILE A 51 -11.68 -1.16 -3.45
C ILE A 51 -10.40 -1.11 -4.29
N PHE A 52 -9.25 -1.39 -3.67
CA PHE A 52 -7.96 -1.42 -4.35
C PHE A 52 -7.83 -2.66 -5.25
N ARG A 53 -8.76 -3.64 -5.17
CA ARG A 53 -8.75 -4.92 -5.90
C ARG A 53 -7.35 -5.53 -5.96
N LYS A 54 -6.70 -5.60 -4.80
CA LYS A 54 -5.39 -6.24 -4.66
C LYS A 54 -5.56 -7.75 -4.71
N SER A 55 -4.85 -8.41 -5.63
CA SER A 55 -4.80 -9.87 -5.75
C SER A 55 -4.07 -10.49 -4.55
N GLN A 56 -4.25 -11.79 -4.35
CA GLN A 56 -3.51 -12.57 -3.36
C GLN A 56 -1.99 -12.52 -3.61
N ASP A 57 -1.58 -12.33 -4.86
CA ASP A 57 -0.17 -12.14 -5.24
C ASP A 57 0.33 -10.69 -5.06
N GLY A 58 -0.48 -9.79 -4.49
CA GLY A 58 -0.09 -8.39 -4.27
C GLY A 58 -0.25 -7.44 -5.48
N LYS A 59 -0.75 -7.94 -6.62
CA LYS A 59 -1.00 -7.14 -7.85
C LYS A 59 -2.25 -6.28 -7.69
N ILE A 60 -2.18 -5.03 -8.12
CA ILE A 60 -3.33 -4.12 -8.21
C ILE A 60 -3.70 -3.96 -9.67
N VAL A 61 -4.99 -4.08 -9.96
CA VAL A 61 -5.59 -3.94 -11.29
C VAL A 61 -5.30 -2.56 -11.91
N TRP A 62 -4.83 -2.54 -13.16
CA TRP A 62 -4.25 -1.33 -13.78
C TRP A 62 -5.23 -0.15 -13.92
N TRP A 63 -6.51 -0.41 -14.25
CA TRP A 63 -7.51 0.67 -14.38
C TRP A 63 -7.88 1.29 -13.03
N ILE A 64 -7.79 0.51 -11.96
CA ILE A 64 -7.98 1.01 -10.60
C ILE A 64 -6.78 1.84 -10.18
N ARG A 65 -5.56 1.42 -10.51
CA ARG A 65 -4.36 2.24 -10.27
C ARG A 65 -4.54 3.65 -10.82
N TRP A 66 -5.07 3.80 -12.03
CA TRP A 66 -5.33 5.13 -12.64
C TRP A 66 -6.20 6.04 -11.78
N ALA A 67 -7.29 5.53 -11.19
CA ALA A 67 -8.13 6.31 -10.29
C ALA A 67 -7.38 6.76 -9.02
N PHE A 68 -6.41 5.97 -8.56
CA PHE A 68 -5.63 6.23 -7.34
C PHE A 68 -4.27 6.90 -7.57
N ILE A 69 -3.84 7.15 -8.83
CA ILE A 69 -2.53 7.78 -9.11
C ILE A 69 -2.34 9.10 -8.33
N PRO A 70 -3.29 10.06 -8.34
CA PRO A 70 -3.10 11.33 -7.64
C PRO A 70 -2.81 11.14 -6.14
N PHE A 71 -3.61 10.29 -5.49
CA PHE A 71 -3.40 9.92 -4.10
C PHE A 71 -2.05 9.22 -3.87
N LEU A 72 -1.73 8.22 -4.69
CA LEU A 72 -0.50 7.44 -4.57
C LEU A 72 0.76 8.29 -4.80
N LEU A 73 0.70 9.31 -5.66
CA LEU A 73 1.79 10.27 -5.84
C LEU A 73 2.02 11.09 -4.56
N GLY A 74 0.94 11.59 -3.95
CA GLY A 74 1.01 12.28 -2.67
C GLY A 74 1.59 11.39 -1.56
N ALA A 75 1.07 10.16 -1.43
CA ALA A 75 1.57 9.20 -0.45
C ALA A 75 3.04 8.82 -0.70
N LYS A 76 3.46 8.64 -1.95
CA LYS A 76 4.87 8.40 -2.32
C LYS A 76 5.76 9.57 -1.93
N ALA A 77 5.33 10.81 -2.21
CA ALA A 77 6.09 12.01 -1.87
C ALA A 77 6.22 12.18 -0.35
N TYR A 78 5.13 12.02 0.40
CA TYR A 78 5.11 12.03 1.85
C TYR A 78 6.06 10.95 2.42
N ASN A 79 5.91 9.70 1.99
CA ASN A 79 6.75 8.60 2.46
C ASN A 79 8.22 8.80 2.07
N ALA A 80 8.53 9.41 0.92
CA ALA A 80 9.90 9.73 0.54
C ALA A 80 10.51 10.82 1.41
N TRP A 81 9.72 11.79 1.85
CA TRP A 81 10.15 12.82 2.77
C TRP A 81 10.37 12.28 4.18
N GLU A 82 9.42 11.51 4.71
CA GLU A 82 9.52 10.86 6.03
C GLU A 82 10.74 9.94 6.10
N ARG A 83 10.97 9.10 5.07
CA ARG A 83 12.15 8.22 5.01
C ARG A 83 13.50 8.94 5.09
N ARG A 84 13.59 10.21 4.69
CA ARG A 84 14.85 10.99 4.81
C ARG A 84 15.15 11.37 6.26
N ARG A 85 14.15 11.33 7.13
CA ARG A 85 14.22 11.69 8.55
C ARG A 85 14.15 10.47 9.45
N ASP A 86 13.73 9.33 8.91
CA ASP A 86 13.65 8.07 9.62
C ASP A 86 15.06 7.50 9.85
N THR A 87 15.39 7.27 11.11
CA THR A 87 16.67 6.68 11.55
C THR A 87 16.58 5.16 11.71
N VAL A 88 15.38 4.58 11.59
CA VAL A 88 15.14 3.17 11.83
C VAL A 88 15.52 2.34 10.60
N PRO A 89 16.17 1.17 10.77
CA PRO A 89 16.51 0.31 9.64
C PRO A 89 15.26 -0.12 8.86
N PRO A 90 15.35 -0.21 7.52
CA PRO A 90 14.21 -0.52 6.66
C PRO A 90 13.66 -1.95 6.85
N ILE A 91 14.53 -2.88 7.24
CA ILE A 91 14.23 -4.27 7.56
C ILE A 91 14.89 -4.56 8.91
N GLN A 92 14.13 -5.14 9.83
CA GLN A 92 14.57 -5.47 11.18
C GLN A 92 14.17 -6.90 11.51
N GLN A 93 15.10 -7.65 12.10
CA GLN A 93 14.80 -8.97 12.61
C GLN A 93 14.02 -8.83 13.93
N VAL A 94 12.86 -9.46 14.00
CA VAL A 94 12.00 -9.44 15.20
C VAL A 94 12.03 -10.76 15.96
N SER A 95 12.34 -11.85 15.27
CA SER A 95 12.68 -13.16 15.86
C SER A 95 13.53 -13.98 14.88
N ASP A 96 13.92 -15.19 15.29
CA ASP A 96 14.56 -16.15 14.39
C ASP A 96 13.69 -16.35 13.14
N ASN A 97 14.31 -16.20 11.97
CA ASN A 97 13.66 -16.32 10.65
C ASN A 97 12.44 -15.41 10.40
N LEU A 98 12.26 -14.35 11.20
CA LEU A 98 11.16 -13.40 11.04
C LEU A 98 11.66 -11.96 11.02
N TYR A 99 11.31 -11.26 9.95
CA TYR A 99 11.71 -9.89 9.71
C TYR A 99 10.48 -8.99 9.52
N LEU A 100 10.51 -7.83 10.15
CA LEU A 100 9.55 -6.76 9.91
C LEU A 100 10.20 -5.72 9.00
N SER A 101 9.49 -5.31 7.97
CA SER A 101 9.95 -4.28 7.05
C SER A 101 8.89 -3.22 6.83
N ARG A 102 9.36 -2.02 6.47
CA ARG A 102 8.51 -1.09 5.70
C ARG A 102 8.18 -1.73 4.35
N ARG A 103 7.36 -1.06 3.54
CA ARG A 103 7.17 -1.45 2.14
C ARG A 103 8.51 -1.73 1.46
N LEU A 104 8.67 -2.92 0.89
CA LEU A 104 9.87 -3.35 0.17
C LEU A 104 10.01 -2.63 -1.17
N PHE A 105 11.26 -2.28 -1.51
CA PHE A 105 11.66 -1.72 -2.80
C PHE A 105 12.69 -2.63 -3.48
N PRO A 106 12.94 -2.48 -4.80
CA PRO A 106 13.96 -3.27 -5.49
C PRO A 106 15.36 -3.17 -4.87
N SER A 107 15.68 -2.05 -4.22
CA SER A 107 16.93 -1.87 -3.47
C SER A 107 17.12 -2.84 -2.31
N ASP A 108 16.01 -3.40 -1.80
CA ASP A 108 16.01 -4.28 -0.64
C ASP A 108 16.25 -5.75 -1.03
N LEU A 109 16.23 -6.10 -2.33
CA LEU A 109 16.40 -7.49 -2.83
C LEU A 109 17.72 -8.12 -2.38
N ALA A 110 18.83 -7.38 -2.46
CA ALA A 110 20.14 -7.89 -2.02
C ALA A 110 20.17 -8.23 -0.52
N PHE A 111 19.38 -7.53 0.30
CA PHE A 111 19.23 -7.86 1.71
C PHE A 111 18.45 -9.16 1.87
N LEU A 112 17.34 -9.33 1.14
CA LEU A 112 16.54 -10.54 1.19
C LEU A 112 17.35 -11.77 0.77
N ASP A 113 18.10 -11.67 -0.33
CA ASP A 113 18.93 -12.75 -0.86
C ASP A 113 20.08 -13.10 0.11
N SER A 114 20.73 -12.12 0.74
CA SER A 114 21.83 -12.35 1.69
C SER A 114 21.40 -12.93 3.04
N HIS A 115 20.10 -12.89 3.35
CA HIS A 115 19.51 -13.45 4.57
C HIS A 115 18.62 -14.66 4.27
N ASP A 116 18.70 -15.22 3.05
CA ASP A 116 17.93 -16.37 2.58
C ASP A 116 16.41 -16.20 2.78
N ILE A 117 15.90 -14.97 2.70
CA ILE A 117 14.48 -14.68 2.86
C ILE A 117 13.76 -15.02 1.56
N SER A 118 12.91 -16.05 1.58
CA SER A 118 12.16 -16.53 0.41
C SER A 118 10.65 -16.27 0.51
N CYS A 119 10.17 -15.73 1.63
CA CYS A 119 8.74 -15.63 1.94
C CYS A 119 8.36 -14.19 2.34
N ILE A 120 7.24 -13.69 1.80
CA ILE A 120 6.75 -12.33 2.05
C ILE A 120 5.27 -12.35 2.41
N VAL A 121 4.93 -11.84 3.59
CA VAL A 121 3.55 -11.51 3.97
C VAL A 121 3.35 -10.00 3.83
N ASP A 122 2.45 -9.58 2.95
CA ASP A 122 2.14 -8.18 2.71
C ASP A 122 0.77 -7.81 3.28
N VAL A 123 0.79 -6.92 4.26
CA VAL A 123 -0.42 -6.45 4.95
C VAL A 123 -0.97 -5.13 4.39
N THR A 124 -0.33 -4.53 3.39
CA THR A 124 -0.74 -3.23 2.84
C THR A 124 -1.90 -3.39 1.85
N ALA A 125 -2.95 -2.58 1.94
CA ALA A 125 -4.02 -2.57 0.93
C ALA A 125 -3.70 -1.66 -0.27
N GLU A 126 -3.10 -0.51 0.00
CA GLU A 126 -3.05 0.62 -0.96
C GLU A 126 -1.91 0.51 -1.97
N PHE A 127 -0.86 -0.24 -1.63
CA PHE A 127 0.35 -0.33 -2.42
C PHE A 127 0.43 -1.67 -3.13
N ALA A 128 0.90 -1.65 -4.37
CA ALA A 128 1.34 -2.88 -5.01
C ALA A 128 2.56 -3.43 -4.26
N GLY A 129 2.61 -4.75 -4.12
CA GLY A 129 3.78 -5.45 -3.60
C GLY A 129 5.04 -5.21 -4.44
N LEU A 130 6.16 -5.79 -4.03
CA LEU A 130 7.41 -5.71 -4.78
C LEU A 130 7.24 -6.37 -6.16
N GLU A 131 7.06 -5.57 -7.20
CA GLU A 131 6.63 -6.05 -8.53
C GLU A 131 7.62 -7.06 -9.15
N SER A 132 8.92 -6.94 -8.87
CA SER A 132 9.93 -7.92 -9.29
C SER A 132 9.79 -9.26 -8.56
N ALA A 133 9.64 -9.24 -7.23
CA ALA A 133 9.41 -10.44 -6.42
C ALA A 133 8.15 -11.22 -6.84
N MET A 134 7.15 -10.51 -7.35
CA MET A 134 5.86 -11.06 -7.80
C MET A 134 5.85 -11.51 -9.26
N THR A 135 6.89 -11.17 -10.05
CA THR A 135 6.97 -11.51 -11.48
C THR A 135 7.84 -12.74 -11.71
N ASP A 136 8.95 -12.86 -10.96
CA ASP A 136 9.95 -13.92 -11.18
C ASP A 136 9.72 -15.17 -10.32
N LYS A 137 8.61 -15.23 -9.56
CA LYS A 137 8.31 -16.31 -8.58
C LYS A 137 9.43 -16.61 -7.58
N GLN A 138 10.33 -15.64 -7.38
CA GLN A 138 11.46 -15.77 -6.46
C GLN A 138 11.00 -15.89 -5.00
N PHE A 139 9.79 -15.40 -4.68
CA PHE A 139 9.25 -15.39 -3.32
C PHE A 139 7.88 -16.08 -3.23
N ASN A 140 7.68 -16.83 -2.15
CA ASN A 140 6.36 -17.25 -1.71
C ASN A 140 5.63 -16.02 -1.12
N TYR A 141 4.51 -15.63 -1.73
CA TYR A 141 3.84 -14.37 -1.41
C TYR A 141 2.45 -14.60 -0.82
N LEU A 142 2.14 -13.92 0.29
CA LEU A 142 0.80 -13.88 0.87
C LEU A 142 0.36 -12.42 1.05
N SER A 143 -0.73 -12.03 0.39
CA SER A 143 -1.35 -10.71 0.55
C SER A 143 -2.53 -10.77 1.53
N ILE A 144 -2.42 -10.06 2.66
CA ILE A 144 -3.50 -9.83 3.62
C ILE A 144 -3.79 -8.32 3.65
N PRO A 145 -4.44 -7.73 2.64
CA PRO A 145 -4.69 -6.29 2.59
C PRO A 145 -5.47 -5.80 3.81
N VAL A 146 -4.88 -4.84 4.52
CA VAL A 146 -5.41 -4.09 5.67
C VAL A 146 -5.22 -2.60 5.39
N LEU A 147 -6.20 -1.77 5.78
CA LEU A 147 -6.09 -0.31 5.72
C LEU A 147 -5.35 0.23 6.93
N ASP A 148 -4.73 1.39 6.78
CA ASP A 148 -4.07 2.05 7.91
C ASP A 148 -5.04 2.25 9.08
N HIS A 149 -4.53 1.99 10.29
CA HIS A 149 -5.29 2.01 11.55
C HIS A 149 -6.41 0.97 11.69
N LYS A 150 -6.41 -0.06 10.83
CA LYS A 150 -7.30 -1.22 10.95
C LYS A 150 -6.49 -2.46 11.28
N ALA A 151 -7.18 -3.46 11.82
CA ALA A 151 -6.65 -4.80 12.02
C ALA A 151 -7.32 -5.77 11.03
N PRO A 152 -6.63 -6.82 10.58
CA PRO A 152 -7.29 -7.89 9.83
C PRO A 152 -8.36 -8.56 10.70
N THR A 153 -9.33 -9.21 10.06
CA THR A 153 -10.26 -10.08 10.79
C THR A 153 -9.49 -11.22 11.47
N LEU A 154 -10.03 -11.75 12.57
CA LEU A 154 -9.39 -12.83 13.33
C LEU A 154 -9.07 -14.05 12.44
N GLU A 155 -9.95 -14.37 11.49
CA GLU A 155 -9.74 -15.44 10.52
C GLU A 155 -8.52 -15.17 9.63
N ARG A 156 -8.41 -13.96 9.06
CA ARG A 156 -7.29 -13.58 8.20
C ARG A 156 -5.98 -13.49 8.97
N LEU A 157 -6.04 -13.07 10.24
CA LEU A 157 -4.89 -13.07 11.14
C LEU A 157 -4.40 -14.50 11.41
N ARG A 158 -5.31 -15.42 11.76
CA ARG A 158 -4.98 -16.84 11.97
C ARG A 158 -4.40 -17.47 10.70
N HIS A 159 -4.98 -17.17 9.54
CA HIS A 159 -4.45 -17.62 8.27
C HIS A 159 -3.02 -17.12 8.03
N ALA A 160 -2.74 -15.84 8.29
CA ALA A 160 -1.40 -15.27 8.16
C ALA A 160 -0.38 -15.94 9.08
N ILE A 161 -0.73 -16.14 10.36
CA ILE A 161 0.14 -16.78 11.35
C ILE A 161 0.42 -18.23 10.96
N ASN A 162 -0.61 -19.02 10.67
CA ASN A 162 -0.43 -20.41 10.24
C ASN A 162 0.43 -20.53 8.98
N TRP A 163 0.29 -19.58 8.04
CA TRP A 163 1.11 -19.53 6.85
C TRP A 163 2.58 -19.24 7.19
N ILE A 164 2.84 -18.26 8.07
CA ILE A 164 4.20 -17.94 8.55
C ILE A 164 4.84 -19.16 9.23
N ASP A 165 4.13 -19.80 10.16
CA ASP A 165 4.62 -20.99 10.87
C ASP A 165 4.96 -22.13 9.91
N THR A 166 4.15 -22.32 8.87
CA THR A 166 4.41 -23.32 7.83
C THR A 166 5.68 -23.01 7.04
N GLN A 167 5.89 -21.75 6.67
CA GLN A 167 7.10 -21.37 5.92
C GLN A 167 8.36 -21.51 6.79
N ILE A 168 8.30 -21.13 8.06
CA ILE A 168 9.43 -21.27 9.00
C ILE A 168 9.77 -22.74 9.27
N ALA A 169 8.77 -23.63 9.31
CA ALA A 169 9.01 -25.07 9.53
C ALA A 169 9.56 -25.81 8.31
N CYS A 170 9.35 -25.29 7.10
CA CYS A 170 9.76 -25.92 5.84
C CYS A 170 11.06 -25.37 5.24
N GLY A 171 11.53 -24.20 5.70
CA GLY A 171 12.80 -23.58 5.29
C GLY A 171 13.91 -23.88 6.28
#